data_AF-A0A8T4MUB3-F1
#
_entry.id   AF-A0A8T4MUB3-F1
#
_cell.length_a   1.000
_cell.length_b   1.000
_cell.length_c   1.000
_cell.angle_alpha   90.00
_cell.angle_beta   90.00
_cell.angle_gamma   90.00
#
_symmetry.space_group_name_H-M   'P 1'
#
loop_
_entity.id
_entity.type
_entity.pdbx_description
1 polymer ?
#
loop_
_entity_poly.entity_id
_entity_poly.type
_entity_poly.pdbx_seq_one_letter_code
_entity_poly.pdbx_strand_id
1 'polypeptide(L)' 'MSKLKTAWACECGAIAYGKLPPEDCSRCNSSDCFIEADEEQFETLADESLMEEIRAKDWGED' A
#
# COMPACT_ATOMS: atom_id res chain seq x y z
N MET A 1 2.45 20.79 7.79
CA MET A 1 1.99 19.63 8.58
C MET A 1 1.36 18.66 7.61
N SER A 2 2.14 17.65 7.21
CA SER A 2 1.73 16.61 6.28
C SER A 2 0.50 15.89 6.84
N LYS A 3 -0.55 15.76 6.03
CA LYS A 3 -1.70 14.92 6.33
C LYS A 3 -1.17 13.49 6.40
N LEU A 4 -0.84 13.00 7.60
CA LEU A 4 -0.47 11.61 7.83
C LEU A 4 -1.57 10.74 7.21
N LYS A 5 -1.23 10.04 6.12
CA LYS A 5 -2.17 9.16 5.43
C LYS A 5 -2.00 7.81 6.12
N THR A 6 -2.78 7.59 7.18
CA THR A 6 -2.80 6.26 7.82
C THR A 6 -3.14 5.22 6.74
N ALA A 7 -2.27 4.23 6.61
CA ALA A 7 -2.46 3.10 5.72
C ALA A 7 -2.93 1.91 6.56
N TRP A 8 -3.82 1.12 5.98
CA TRP A 8 -4.42 -0.03 6.61
C TRP A 8 -4.14 -1.24 5.73
N ALA A 9 -3.41 -2.21 6.29
CA ALA A 9 -3.10 -3.45 5.60
C ALA A 9 -4.01 -4.56 6.12
N CYS A 10 -4.70 -5.24 5.21
CA CYS A 10 -5.45 -6.44 5.55
C CYS A 10 -4.54 -7.67 5.54
N GLU A 11 -4.81 -8.64 6.40
CA GLU A 11 -4.12 -9.94 6.40
C GLU A 11 -4.19 -10.66 5.04
N CYS A 12 -5.19 -10.37 4.21
CA CYS A 12 -5.29 -10.93 2.85
C CYS A 12 -4.37 -10.24 1.82
N GLY A 13 -3.61 -9.21 2.23
CA GLY A 13 -2.77 -8.39 1.34
C GLY A 13 -3.51 -7.30 0.58
N ALA A 14 -4.68 -6.84 1.07
CA ALA A 14 -5.33 -5.63 0.57
C ALA A 14 -4.84 -4.40 1.34
N ILE A 15 -4.70 -3.27 0.64
CA ILE A 15 -4.20 -2.01 1.24
C ILE A 15 -5.27 -0.94 1.05
N ALA A 16 -5.65 -0.29 2.14
CA ALA A 16 -6.57 0.83 2.15
C ALA A 16 -5.89 2.08 2.73
N TYR A 17 -6.21 3.24 2.17
CA TYR A 17 -5.65 4.52 2.61
C TYR A 17 -6.77 5.37 3.21
N GLY A 18 -6.56 5.88 4.43
CA GLY A 18 -7.56 6.71 5.08
C GLY A 18 -7.29 6.89 6.57
N LYS A 19 -7.90 7.91 7.17
CA LYS A 19 -7.73 8.18 8.61
C LYS A 19 -8.28 7.07 9.53
N LEU A 20 -9.15 6.21 9.00
CA LEU A 20 -9.84 5.16 9.74
C LEU A 20 -9.77 3.86 8.94
N PRO A 21 -9.74 2.70 9.63
CA PRO A 21 -9.78 1.42 8.94
C PRO A 21 -11.10 1.28 8.20
N PRO A 22 -11.11 0.70 6.99
CA PRO A 22 -12.34 0.31 6.34
C PRO A 22 -13.07 -0.77 7.16
N GLU A 23 -14.40 -0.70 7.19
CA GLU A 23 -15.23 -1.68 7.93
C GLU A 23 -15.10 -3.08 7.33
N ASP A 24 -15.04 -3.18 6.00
CA ASP A 24 -14.94 -4.44 5.28
C ASP A 24 -13.84 -4.41 4.22
N CYS A 25 -13.14 -5.53 4.07
CA CYS A 25 -12.15 -5.67 3.03
C CYS A 25 -12.81 -5.89 1.67
N SER A 26 -12.58 -5.00 0.71
CA SER A 26 -13.11 -5.17 -0.65
C SER A 26 -12.55 -6.40 -1.39
N ARG A 27 -11.51 -7.06 -0.84
CA ARG A 27 -10.87 -8.23 -1.44
C ARG A 27 -11.34 -9.56 -0.83
N CYS A 28 -11.33 -9.67 0.50
CA CYS A 28 -11.76 -10.90 1.18
C CYS A 28 -13.15 -10.81 1.81
N ASN A 29 -13.77 -9.63 1.81
CA ASN A 29 -15.05 -9.35 2.46
C ASN A 29 -15.09 -9.64 3.97
N SER A 30 -13.93 -9.79 4.60
CA SER A 30 -13.85 -9.89 6.05
C SER A 30 -13.89 -8.51 6.70
N SER A 31 -14.59 -8.43 7.83
CA SER A 31 -14.68 -7.26 8.68
C SER A 31 -13.55 -7.29 9.73
N ASP A 32 -13.04 -6.11 10.10
CA ASP A 32 -11.99 -5.95 11.13
C ASP A 32 -10.64 -6.64 10.83
N CYS A 33 -10.38 -7.03 9.57
CA CYS A 33 -9.12 -7.68 9.20
C CYS A 33 -7.99 -6.71 8.83
N PHE A 34 -8.16 -5.41 9.08
CA PHE A 34 -7.19 -4.37 8.75
C PHE A 34 -6.41 -3.94 9.99
N ILE A 35 -5.08 -4.02 9.88
CA ILE A 35 -4.15 -3.51 10.88
C ILE A 35 -3.54 -2.18 10.40
N GLU A 36 -3.23 -1.30 11.35
CA GLU A 36 -2.51 -0.06 11.04
C GLU A 36 -1.13 -0.42 10.49
N ALA A 37 -0.86 0.03 9.28
CA ALA A 37 0.44 -0.10 8.67
C ALA A 37 1.19 1.23 8.80
N ASP A 38 2.41 1.13 9.30
CA ASP A 38 3.27 2.29 9.48
C ASP A 38 3.70 2.84 8.11
N GLU A 39 3.59 4.16 7.95
CA GLU A 39 3.89 4.89 6.71
C GLU A 39 5.35 4.62 6.26
N GLU A 40 6.26 4.42 7.21
CA GLU A 40 7.68 4.15 6.97
C GLU A 40 7.92 2.78 6.30
N GLN A 41 7.09 1.78 6.60
CA GLN A 41 7.13 0.49 5.92
C GLN A 41 6.55 0.55 4.50
N PHE A 42 5.62 1.47 4.26
CA PHE A 42 4.94 1.63 2.98
C PHE A 42 5.72 2.47 1.97
N GLU A 43 6.43 3.52 2.41
CA GLU A 43 7.31 4.28 1.52
C GLU A 43 8.39 3.38 0.91
N THR A 44 8.90 2.41 1.67
CA THR A 44 9.88 1.43 1.16
C THR A 44 9.28 0.52 0.07
N LEU A 45 8.08 -0.03 0.31
CA LEU A 45 7.41 -0.93 -0.65
C LEU A 45 6.93 -0.22 -1.93
N ALA A 46 6.46 1.02 -1.81
CA ALA A 46 6.02 1.81 -2.96
C ALA A 46 7.21 2.28 -3.81
N ASP A 47 8.34 2.62 -3.18
CA ASP A 47 9.55 3.02 -3.89
C ASP A 47 10.17 1.82 -4.64
N GLU A 48 10.23 0.63 -4.03
CA GLU A 48 10.75 -0.58 -4.71
C GLU A 48 9.89 -0.98 -5.93
N SER A 49 8.55 -0.96 -5.81
CA SER A 49 7.67 -1.27 -6.95
C SER A 49 7.77 -0.24 -8.07
N LEU A 50 7.98 1.05 -7.74
CA LEU A 50 8.19 2.10 -8.73
C LEU A 50 9.58 1.97 -9.40
N MET A 51 10.60 1.57 -8.65
CA MET A 51 11.96 1.36 -9.16
C MET A 51 12.04 0.14 -10.11
N GLU A 52 11.24 -0.90 -9.88
CA GLU A 52 11.11 -2.04 -10.80
C GLU A 52 10.46 -1.64 -12.13
N GLU A 53 9.40 -0.81 -12.11
CA GLU A 53 8.78 -0.31 -13.34
C GLU A 53 9.71 0.63 -14.13
N ILE A 54 10.54 1.42 -13.45
CA ILE A 54 11.53 2.29 -14.11
C ILE A 54 12.68 1.45 -14.70
N ARG A 55 13.21 0.46 -13.97
CA ARG A 55 14.26 -0.43 -14.49
C ARG A 55 13.79 -1.26 -15.69
N ALA A 56 12.53 -1.69 -15.69
CA ALA A 56 11.95 -2.45 -16.81
C ALA A 56 11.79 -1.61 -18.09
N LYS A 57 11.77 -0.26 -17.99
CA LYS A 57 11.69 0.64 -19.15
C LYS A 57 13.03 1.05 -19.75
N ASP A 58 14.16 0.79 -19.07
CA ASP A 58 15.49 1.24 -19.50
C ASP A 58 16.28 0.20 -20.34
N TRP A 59 15.65 -0.91 -20.77
CA TRP A 59 16.28 -1.91 -21.65
C TRP A 59 15.65 -1.99 -23.05
N GLY A 60 15.20 -0.85 -23.57
CA GLY A 60 14.50 -0.78 -24.85
C GLY A 60 14.86 0.45 -25.68
N GLU A 61 16.13 0.82 -25.77
CA GLU A 61 16.63 1.66 -26.87
C GLU A 61 17.83 0.98 -27.54
N ASP A 62 17.51 0.40 -28.72
CA ASP A 62 18.31 0.07 -29.92
C ASP A 62 19.79 -0.34 -29.78
#